data_AF-A0A7J5EC66-F1
#
_entry.id   AF-A0A7J5EC66-F1
#
_cell.length_a   1.000
_cell.length_b   1.000
_cell.length_c   1.000
_cell.angle_alpha   90.00
_cell.angle_beta   90.00
_cell.angle_gamma   90.00
#
_symmetry.space_group_name_H-M   'P 1'
#
loop_
_entity.id
_entity.type
_entity.pdbx_description
1 polymer ?
#
loop_
_entity_poly.entity_id
_entity_poly.type
_entity_poly.pdbx_seq_one_letter_code
_entity_poly.pdbx_strand_id
1 'polypeptide(L)' 'MKIESVKIKCYHCGDDCPDNEIKINDKFFCCNGCKTVYEILEANNLCNYYSIDEQPG' A
#
# COMPACT_ATOMS: atom_id res chain seq x y z
N MET A 1 32.92 -2.41 -0.63
CA MET A 1 31.65 -3.03 -0.21
C MET A 1 30.52 -2.13 -0.69
N LYS A 2 29.76 -2.54 -1.72
CA LYS A 2 28.55 -1.81 -2.11
C LYS A 2 27.45 -2.30 -1.16
N ILE A 3 27.07 -1.45 -0.22
CA ILE A 3 25.93 -1.69 0.65
C ILE A 3 24.72 -1.46 -0.25
N GLU A 4 24.15 -2.54 -0.78
CA GLU A 4 22.91 -2.46 -1.53
C GLU A 4 21.80 -2.18 -0.52
N SER A 5 21.45 -0.90 -0.39
CA SER A 5 20.30 -0.45 0.38
C SER A 5 19.07 -1.18 -0.17
N VAL A 6 18.44 -2.03 0.64
CA VAL A 6 17.17 -2.68 0.28
C VAL A 6 16.14 -1.57 0.09
N LYS A 7 15.90 -1.19 -1.16
CA LYS A 7 14.94 -0.15 -1.49
C LYS A 7 13.56 -0.76 -1.52
N ILE A 8 12.78 -0.45 -0.49
CA ILE A 8 11.37 -0.79 -0.44
C ILE A 8 10.64 0.09 -1.46
N LYS A 9 9.71 -0.48 -2.23
CA LYS A 9 8.91 0.27 -3.19
C LYS A 9 7.54 0.57 -2.62
N CYS A 10 7.06 1.78 -2.88
CA CYS A 10 5.74 2.23 -2.50
C CYS A 10 4.68 1.43 -3.26
N TYR A 11 3.75 0.84 -2.52
CA TYR A 11 2.64 0.09 -3.08
C TYR A 11 1.67 0.97 -3.88
N HIS A 12 1.60 2.27 -3.57
CA HIS A 12 0.68 3.20 -4.21
C HIS A 12 1.22 3.80 -5.53
N CYS A 13 2.47 4.29 -5.52
CA CYS A 13 3.06 5.00 -6.67
C CYS A 13 4.26 4.30 -7.32
N GLY A 14 4.84 3.27 -6.68
CA GLY A 14 6.02 2.56 -7.17
C GLY A 14 7.36 3.26 -6.92
N ASP A 15 7.37 4.41 -6.25
CA ASP A 15 8.61 5.10 -5.85
C ASP A 15 9.40 4.35 -4.78
N ASP A 16 10.66 4.71 -4.63
CA ASP A 16 11.48 4.24 -3.50
C ASP A 16 10.95 4.83 -2.19
N CYS A 17 10.54 3.96 -1.28
CA CYS A 17 10.28 4.35 0.10
C CYS A 17 11.61 4.72 0.77
N PRO A 18 11.70 5.91 1.39
CA PRO A 18 12.90 6.29 2.12
C PRO A 18 13.14 5.34 3.30
N ASP A 19 12.05 4.86 3.91
CA ASP A 19 12.06 4.05 5.12
C ASP A 19 10.92 3.02 5.11
N ASN A 20 10.99 2.04 6.01
CA ASN A 20 9.97 1.03 6.22
C ASN A 20 8.92 1.43 7.29
N GLU A 21 8.96 2.68 7.74
CA GLU A 21 8.11 3.20 8.81
C GLU A 21 6.65 3.33 8.38
N ILE A 22 6.42 3.72 7.12
CA ILE A 22 5.07 3.97 6.60
C ILE A 22 4.57 2.69 5.90
N LYS A 23 3.86 1.85 6.65
CA LYS A 23 3.26 0.62 6.12
C LYS A 23 1.86 0.37 6.66
N ILE A 24 1.05 -0.35 5.90
CA ILE A 24 -0.28 -0.85 6.30
C ILE A 24 -0.31 -2.33 5.99
N ASN A 25 -0.56 -3.15 7.03
CA ASN A 25 -0.45 -4.60 6.94
C ASN A 25 0.94 -5.00 6.38
N ASP A 26 0.99 -5.51 5.15
CA ASP A 26 2.22 -5.92 4.45
C ASP A 26 2.60 -4.99 3.26
N LYS A 27 1.97 -3.82 3.17
CA LYS A 27 2.18 -2.84 2.08
C LYS A 27 2.94 -1.63 2.59
N PHE A 28 3.97 -1.23 1.86
CA PHE A 28 4.80 -0.06 2.20
C PHE A 28 4.43 1.16 1.38
N PHE A 29 4.65 2.36 1.92
CA PHE A 29 4.31 3.63 1.28
C PHE A 29 5.47 4.62 1.39
N CYS A 30 5.73 5.39 0.34
CA CYS A 30 6.83 6.36 0.33
C CYS A 30 6.53 7.60 1.19
N CYS A 31 5.25 7.87 1.47
CA CYS A 31 4.83 9.01 2.27
C CYS A 31 3.47 8.77 2.93
N ASN A 32 3.16 9.57 3.95
CA ASN A 32 1.85 9.53 4.62
C ASN A 32 0.70 9.84 3.66
N GLY A 33 0.92 10.62 2.60
CA GLY A 33 -0.11 10.86 1.57
C GLY A 33 -0.54 9.57 0.87
N CYS A 34 0.42 8.77 0.41
CA CYS A 34 0.16 7.46 -0.21
C CYS A 34 -0.54 6.49 0.75
N LYS A 35 -0.13 6.51 2.03
CA LYS A 35 -0.75 5.75 3.11
C LYS A 35 -2.21 6.17 3.31
N THR A 36 -2.47 7.47 3.48
CA THR A 36 -3.79 8.02 3.71
C THR A 36 -4.73 7.76 2.53
N VAL A 37 -4.26 7.89 1.28
CA VAL A 37 -5.07 7.54 0.10
C VAL A 37 -5.45 6.06 0.13
N TYR A 38 -4.50 5.18 0.44
CA TYR A 38 -4.80 3.76 0.60
C TYR A 38 -5.79 3.50 1.75
N GLU A 39 -5.64 4.11 2.92
CA GLU A 39 -6.59 3.98 4.05
C GLU A 39 -7.97 4.50 3.70
N ILE A 40 -8.07 5.60 2.96
CA ILE A 40 -9.35 6.13 2.49
C ILE A 40 -9.99 5.11 1.54
N LEU A 41 -9.25 4.58 0.57
CA LEU A 41 -9.76 3.57 -0.36
C LEU A 41 -10.16 2.27 0.34
N GLU A 42 -9.39 1.84 1.34
CA GLU A 42 -9.66 0.66 2.16
C GLU A 42 -10.89 0.88 3.07
N ALA A 43 -10.91 1.97 3.84
CA ALA A 43 -11.97 2.32 4.79
C ALA A 43 -13.32 2.57 4.11
N ASN A 44 -13.31 3.15 2.90
CA ASN A 44 -14.52 3.31 2.10
C ASN A 44 -15.05 1.99 1.52
N ASN A 45 -14.49 0.83 1.90
CA ASN A 45 -14.95 -0.49 1.46
C ASN A 45 -15.01 -0.63 -0.07
N LEU A 46 -14.26 0.19 -0.82
CA LEU A 46 -14.10 0.01 -2.26
C LEU A 46 -13.27 -1.24 -2.59
N CYS A 47 -12.58 -1.82 -1.59
CA CYS A 47 -12.09 -3.19 -1.67
C CYS A 47 -13.23 -4.21 -1.74
N ASN A 48 -14.35 -3.99 -1.04
CA ASN A 48 -15.55 -4.83 -1.13
C ASN A 48 -16.41 -4.52 -2.37
N TYR A 49 -16.29 -3.34 -2.99
CA TYR A 49 -17.01 -3.05 -4.24
C TYR A 49 -16.58 -3.99 -5.40
N TYR A 50 -15.39 -4.60 -5.31
CA TYR A 50 -14.94 -5.65 -6.24
C TYR A 50 -14.83 -7.05 -5.63
N SER A 51 -14.98 -7.21 -4.30
CA SER A 51 -15.05 -8.54 -3.65
C SER A 51 -16.48 -9.05 -3.45
N ILE A 52 -17.52 -8.27 -3.77
CA ILE A 52 -18.91 -8.74 -3.87
C ILE A 52 -19.15 -9.25 -5.29
N ASP A 53 -18.50 -10.34 -5.68
CA ASP A 53 -19.01 -11.23 -6.74
C ASP A 53 -18.57 -12.69 -6.54
N GLU A 54 -18.16 -13.06 -5.31
CA GLU A 54 -18.00 -14.47 -4.94
C GLU A 54 -19.28 -14.94 -4.24
N GLN A 55 -20.27 -15.26 -5.09
CA GLN A 55 -21.46 -16.10 -4.86
C GLN A 55 -22.79 -15.43 -4.43
N PRO A 56 -23.63 -14.98 -5.39
CA PRO A 56 -25.04 -15.33 -5.37
C PRO A 56 -25.19 -16.74 -5.95
N GLY A 57 -25.31 -17.75 -5.08
CA GLY A 57 -25.56 -19.14 -5.51
C GLY A 57 -25.80 -20.08 -4.33
#